data_AF-A0A965LG49-F1
#
_entry.id   AF-A0A965LG49-F1
#
_cell.length_a   1.000
_cell.length_b   1.000
_cell.length_c   1.000
_cell.angle_alpha   90.00
_cell.angle_beta   90.00
_cell.angle_gamma   90.00
#
_symmetry.space_group_name_H-M   'P 1'
#
loop_
_entity.id
_entity.type
_entity.pdbx_description
1 polymer ?
#
loop_
_entity_poly.entity_id
_entity_poly.type
_entity_poly.pdbx_seq_one_letter_code
_entity_poly.pdbx_strand_id
1 'polypeptide(L)'
;MSGAKAVAITFDDGFVSNLHAAVPVMSGFGCRAINYLVADRIGKTSDWETAEGGEARPLMDEPQIREWMAAGNWIGAHTCTHPRLSRIPRDRAREEIVAGKKKLEDRFGL
;
A
#
# COMPACT_ATOMS: atom_id res chain seq x y z
N MET A 1 15.39 -21.41 25.12
CA MET A 1 14.28 -20.43 24.98
C MET A 1 13.65 -20.68 23.62
N SER A 2 12.38 -21.08 23.57
CA SER A 2 11.62 -21.08 22.32
C SER A 2 11.55 -19.65 21.81
N GLY A 3 11.98 -19.39 20.57
CA GLY A 3 11.88 -18.05 19.97
C GLY A 3 10.45 -17.52 20.06
N ALA A 4 10.29 -16.22 20.32
CA ALA A 4 8.98 -15.60 20.35
C ALA A 4 8.30 -15.78 18.99
N LYS A 5 7.03 -16.22 18.99
CA LYS A 5 6.22 -16.29 17.76
C LYS A 5 6.01 -14.87 17.25
N ALA A 6 6.34 -14.63 15.98
CA ALA A 6 6.18 -13.34 15.34
C ALA A 6 5.25 -13.47 14.12
N VAL A 7 4.52 -12.40 13.83
CA VAL A 7 3.66 -12.27 12.65
C VAL A 7 3.90 -10.89 12.03
N ALA A 8 3.85 -10.81 10.71
CA ALA A 8 3.81 -9.56 9.97
C ALA A 8 2.41 -9.40 9.36
N ILE A 9 1.80 -8.24 9.54
CA ILE A 9 0.52 -7.88 8.94
C ILE A 9 0.80 -6.93 7.80
N THR A 10 0.34 -7.28 6.60
CA THR A 10 0.50 -6.44 5.42
C THR A 10 -0.84 -6.27 4.73
N PHE A 11 -1.04 -5.08 4.18
CA PHE A 11 -2.12 -4.77 3.27
C PHE A 11 -1.53 -4.29 1.95
N ASP A 12 -2.20 -4.57 0.85
CA ASP A 12 -1.80 -4.12 -0.47
C ASP A 12 -2.77 -3.05 -1.00
N ASP A 13 -2.38 -2.44 -2.12
CA ASP A 13 -3.10 -1.47 -2.94
C ASP A 13 -3.35 -0.08 -2.35
N GLY A 14 -3.44 0.04 -1.02
CA GLY A 14 -3.72 1.31 -0.37
C GLY A 14 -5.21 1.66 -0.32
N PHE A 15 -6.12 0.69 -0.22
CA PHE A 15 -7.57 0.97 -0.12
C PHE A 15 -7.94 1.82 1.11
N VAL A 16 -8.92 2.71 0.94
CA VAL A 16 -9.50 3.51 2.05
C VAL A 16 -10.08 2.62 3.15
N SER A 17 -10.59 1.43 2.81
CA SER A 17 -11.10 0.47 3.79
C SER A 17 -10.02 -0.02 4.76
N ASN A 18 -8.74 -0.04 4.37
CA ASN A 18 -7.66 -0.44 5.27
C ASN A 18 -7.57 0.55 6.44
N LEU A 19 -7.67 1.86 6.16
CA LEU A 19 -7.71 2.88 7.19
C LEU A 19 -8.96 2.75 8.08
N HIS A 20 -10.15 2.76 7.48
CA HIS A 20 -11.39 2.84 8.27
C HIS A 20 -11.79 1.53 8.97
N ALA A 21 -11.45 0.37 8.42
CA ALA A 21 -11.85 -0.93 8.97
C ALA A 21 -10.72 -1.60 9.75
N ALA A 22 -9.49 -1.60 9.24
CA ALA A 22 -8.41 -2.35 9.86
C ALA A 22 -7.75 -1.60 11.02
N VAL A 23 -7.49 -0.29 10.90
CA VAL A 23 -6.79 0.48 11.94
C VAL A 23 -7.50 0.42 13.30
N PRO A 24 -8.83 0.57 13.42
CA PRO A 24 -9.52 0.46 14.72
C PRO A 24 -9.32 -0.91 15.38
N VAL A 25 -9.42 -1.99 14.60
CA VAL A 25 -9.24 -3.36 15.10
C VAL A 25 -7.79 -3.59 15.51
N MET A 26 -6.83 -3.25 14.65
CA MET A 26 -5.39 -3.42 14.95
C MET A 26 -4.97 -2.65 16.19
N SER A 27 -5.47 -1.42 16.33
CA SER A 27 -5.20 -0.57 17.50
C SER A 27 -5.71 -1.22 18.79
N GLY A 28 -6.89 -1.86 18.75
CA GLY A 28 -7.45 -2.61 19.88
C GLY A 28 -6.58 -3.79 20.34
N PHE A 29 -5.73 -4.34 19.46
CA PHE A 29 -4.79 -5.42 19.77
C PHE A 29 -3.33 -4.96 19.89
N GLY A 30 -3.04 -3.66 19.78
CA GLY A 30 -1.68 -3.13 19.77
C GLY A 30 -0.84 -3.60 18.57
N CYS A 31 -1.50 -4.03 17.49
CA CYS A 31 -0.86 -4.48 16.27
C CYS A 31 -0.52 -3.30 15.35
N ARG A 32 0.48 -3.52 14.50
CA ARG A 32 0.89 -2.58 13.44
C ARG A 32 0.97 -3.34 12.13
N ALA A 33 0.78 -2.63 11.03
CA ALA A 33 0.86 -3.20 9.69
C ALA A 33 1.72 -2.35 8.75
N ILE A 34 2.06 -2.95 7.60
CA ILE A 34 2.62 -2.25 6.44
C ILE A 34 1.52 -2.20 5.38
N ASN A 35 1.27 -1.04 4.78
CA ASN A 35 0.42 -0.93 3.59
C ASN A 35 1.26 -0.61 2.35
N TYR A 36 1.23 -1.48 1.34
CA TYR A 36 1.94 -1.28 0.08
C TYR A 36 1.07 -0.48 -0.89
N LEU A 37 1.48 0.75 -1.18
CA LEU A 37 0.70 1.73 -1.95
C LEU A 37 1.10 1.74 -3.42
N VAL A 38 0.11 1.84 -4.31
CA VAL A 38 0.33 2.11 -5.74
C VAL A 38 0.60 3.61 -5.94
N ALA A 39 1.87 3.98 -6.12
CA ALA A 39 2.33 5.37 -5.95
C ALA A 39 1.62 6.39 -6.85
N ASP A 40 1.28 6.02 -8.09
CA ASP A 40 0.61 6.91 -9.06
C ASP A 40 -0.92 6.85 -8.98
N ARG A 41 -1.45 6.16 -7.97
CA ARG A 41 -2.90 5.97 -7.73
C ARG A 41 -3.35 6.44 -6.34
N ILE A 42 -2.46 7.04 -5.55
CA ILE A 42 -2.83 7.77 -4.33
C ILE A 42 -3.94 8.79 -4.64
N GLY A 43 -5.03 8.73 -3.88
CA GLY A 43 -6.21 9.58 -4.03
C GLY A 43 -7.07 9.30 -5.26
N LYS A 44 -6.89 8.16 -5.93
CA LYS A 44 -7.67 7.72 -7.10
C LYS A 44 -8.44 6.43 -6.78
N THR A 45 -8.68 5.63 -7.79
CA THR A 45 -9.42 4.37 -7.73
C THR A 45 -8.58 3.20 -8.23
N SER A 46 -8.97 1.98 -7.83
CA SER A 46 -8.38 0.72 -8.30
C SER A 46 -8.82 0.37 -9.73
N ASP A 47 -8.46 1.19 -10.71
CA ASP A 47 -8.91 1.05 -12.11
C ASP A 47 -8.54 -0.31 -12.73
N TRP A 48 -7.52 -0.98 -12.19
CA TRP A 48 -7.14 -2.33 -12.60
C TRP A 48 -8.20 -3.38 -12.24
N GLU A 49 -8.97 -3.18 -11.18
CA GLU A 49 -10.08 -4.09 -10.83
C GLU A 49 -11.16 -4.04 -11.89
N THR A 50 -11.49 -2.85 -12.39
CA THR A 50 -12.43 -2.70 -13.52
C THR A 50 -11.91 -3.38 -14.79
N ALA A 51 -10.61 -3.26 -15.08
CA ALA A 51 -9.99 -3.98 -16.20
C ALA A 51 -10.04 -5.52 -16.04
N GLU A 52 -10.25 -6.02 -14.82
CA GLU A 52 -10.37 -7.44 -14.50
C GLU A 52 -11.82 -7.89 -14.28
N GLY A 53 -12.81 -7.01 -14.52
CA GLY A 53 -14.23 -7.31 -14.40
C GLY A 53 -14.83 -7.08 -13.02
N GLY A 54 -14.09 -6.46 -12.10
CA GLY A 54 -14.53 -6.05 -10.77
C GLY A 54 -14.98 -4.58 -10.70
N GLU A 55 -15.32 -4.14 -9.49
CA GLU A 55 -15.68 -2.74 -9.21
C GLU A 55 -14.47 -1.96 -8.72
N ALA A 56 -14.27 -0.75 -9.27
CA ALA A 56 -13.22 0.14 -8.79
C ALA A 56 -13.54 0.65 -7.38
N ARG A 57 -12.54 0.60 -6.49
CA ARG A 57 -12.64 1.01 -5.09
C ARG A 57 -11.71 2.20 -4.80
N PRO A 58 -12.07 3.06 -3.85
CA PRO A 58 -11.27 4.23 -3.53
C PRO A 58 -9.95 3.83 -2.84
N LEU A 59 -8.87 4.47 -3.28
CA LEU A 59 -7.54 4.35 -2.70
C LEU A 59 -7.28 5.59 -1.84
N MET A 60 -6.53 5.40 -0.75
CA MET A 60 -6.22 6.46 0.20
C MET A 60 -5.55 7.65 -0.51
N ASP A 61 -6.01 8.84 -0.15
CA ASP A 61 -5.32 10.08 -0.47
C ASP A 61 -4.18 10.36 0.51
N GLU A 62 -3.45 11.46 0.28
CA GLU A 62 -2.31 11.80 1.11
C GLU A 62 -2.68 12.08 2.59
N PRO A 63 -3.71 12.87 2.92
CA PRO A 63 -4.20 13.01 4.30
C PRO A 63 -4.48 11.66 4.98
N GLN A 64 -5.17 10.74 4.30
CA GLN A 64 -5.49 9.41 4.82
C GLN A 64 -4.24 8.55 5.03
N ILE A 65 -3.25 8.64 4.14
CA ILE A 65 -1.96 7.94 4.33
C ILE A 65 -1.20 8.52 5.52
N ARG A 66 -1.24 9.84 5.74
CA ARG A 66 -0.64 10.46 6.93
C ARG A 66 -1.35 10.01 8.21
N GLU A 67 -2.67 9.86 8.18
CA GLU A 67 -3.44 9.27 9.29
C GLU A 67 -3.03 7.81 9.57
N TRP A 68 -2.91 7.00 8.52
CA TRP A 68 -2.41 5.62 8.62
C TRP A 68 -1.04 5.55 9.31
N MET A 69 -0.10 6.42 8.92
CA MET A 69 1.22 6.53 9.52
C MET A 69 1.17 7.04 10.97
N ALA A 70 0.32 8.02 11.26
CA ALA A 70 0.13 8.56 12.61
C ALA A 70 -0.42 7.51 13.59
N ALA A 71 -1.17 6.51 13.10
CA ALA A 71 -1.59 5.34 13.87
C ALA A 71 -0.46 4.32 14.15
N GLY A 72 0.78 4.62 13.76
CA GLY A 72 1.95 3.78 14.02
C GLY A 72 2.22 2.69 12.98
N ASN A 73 1.49 2.72 11.86
CA ASN A 73 1.68 1.79 10.75
C ASN A 73 2.74 2.30 9.77
N TRP A 74 3.29 1.39 8.96
CA TRP A 74 4.26 1.70 7.92
C TRP A 74 3.63 1.69 6.53
N ILE A 75 4.34 2.26 5.57
CA ILE A 75 4.00 2.18 4.14
C ILE A 75 5.16 1.58 3.34
N GLY A 76 4.82 0.94 2.23
CA GLY A 76 5.75 0.45 1.22
C GLY A 76 5.23 0.73 -0.18
N ALA A 77 6.03 0.45 -1.22
CA ALA A 77 5.60 0.64 -2.60
C ALA A 77 5.04 -0.66 -3.20
N HIS A 78 3.86 -0.57 -3.80
CA HIS A 78 3.24 -1.62 -4.62
C HIS A 78 3.31 -1.25 -6.10
N THR A 79 4.52 -0.91 -6.59
CA THR A 79 4.81 -0.35 -7.92
C THR A 79 4.28 1.08 -8.14
N CYS A 80 4.53 1.66 -9.32
CA CYS A 80 3.96 2.96 -9.69
C CYS A 80 2.50 2.82 -10.12
N THR A 81 2.22 1.89 -11.04
CA THR A 81 0.96 1.84 -11.78
C THR A 81 0.20 0.52 -11.66
N HIS A 82 0.65 -0.39 -10.79
CA HIS A 82 0.07 -1.71 -10.56
C HIS A 82 0.09 -2.66 -11.78
N PRO A 83 1.16 -2.73 -12.61
CA PRO A 83 1.22 -3.71 -13.66
C PRO A 83 1.54 -5.10 -13.10
N ARG A 84 1.07 -6.15 -13.79
CA ARG A 84 1.55 -7.51 -13.55
C ARG A 84 3.01 -7.61 -14.00
N LEU A 85 3.95 -7.49 -13.06
CA LEU A 85 5.40 -7.40 -13.33
C LEU A 85 5.94 -8.57 -14.18
N SER A 86 5.35 -9.76 -14.07
CA SER A 86 5.71 -10.94 -14.87
C SER A 86 5.28 -10.86 -16.34
N ARG A 87 4.45 -9.89 -16.71
CA ARG A 87 3.89 -9.70 -18.06
C ARG A 87 4.46 -8.48 -18.79
N ILE A 88 5.46 -7.82 -18.22
CA ILE A 88 6.12 -6.66 -18.81
C ILE A 88 7.63 -6.89 -18.95
N PRO A 89 8.33 -6.14 -19.82
CA PRO A 89 9.79 -6.18 -19.93
C PRO A 89 10.49 -5.93 -18.58
N ARG A 90 11.65 -6.59 -18.36
CA ARG A 90 12.39 -6.55 -17.07
C ARG A 90 12.87 -5.16 -16.67
N ASP A 91 13.27 -4.35 -17.64
CA ASP A 91 13.64 -2.95 -17.48
C ASP A 91 12.44 -2.11 -17.00
N ARG A 92 11.27 -2.30 -17.61
CA ARG A 92 10.02 -1.67 -17.15
C ARG A 92 9.60 -2.13 -15.76
N ALA A 93 9.73 -3.42 -15.45
CA ALA A 93 9.47 -3.94 -14.11
C ALA A 93 10.41 -3.31 -13.06
N ARG A 94 11.69 -3.15 -13.40
CA ARG A 94 12.67 -2.48 -12.53
C ARG A 94 12.29 -1.02 -12.29
N GLU A 95 11.88 -0.31 -13.34
CA GLU A 95 11.46 1.10 -13.25
C GLU A 95 10.24 1.25 -12.35
N GLU A 96 9.21 0.43 -12.52
CA GLU A 96 8.00 0.40 -11.68
C GLU A 96 8.32 0.22 -10.18
N ILE A 97 9.27 -0.68 -9.86
CA ILE A 97 9.69 -0.93 -8.48
C ILE A 97 10.48 0.26 -7.91
N VAL A 98 11.52 0.69 -8.62
CA VAL A 98 12.45 1.71 -8.13
C VAL A 98 11.77 3.08 -8.03
N ALA A 99 11.04 3.47 -9.07
CA ALA A 99 10.32 4.74 -9.08
C ALA A 99 9.16 4.75 -8.07
N GLY A 100 8.47 3.62 -7.88
CA GLY A 100 7.41 3.50 -6.88
C GLY A 100 7.92 3.82 -5.48
N LYS A 101 9.06 3.20 -5.09
CA LYS A 101 9.74 3.49 -3.83
C LYS A 101 10.13 4.97 -3.72
N LYS A 102 10.86 5.49 -4.70
CA LYS A 102 11.35 6.88 -4.71
C LYS A 102 10.23 7.90 -4.55
N LYS A 103 9.10 7.70 -5.23
CA LYS A 103 7.93 8.58 -5.16
C LYS A 103 7.32 8.64 -3.76
N LEU A 104 7.28 7.52 -3.04
CA LEU A 104 6.78 7.51 -1.66
C LEU A 104 7.77 8.16 -0.71
N GLU A 105 9.07 7.90 -0.86
CA GLU A 105 10.13 8.57 -0.07
C GLU A 105 10.04 10.08 -0.23
N ASP A 106 9.97 10.58 -1.47
CA ASP A 106 9.88 12.01 -1.76
C ASP A 106 8.58 12.65 -1.23
N ARG A 107 7.44 11.96 -1.35
CA ARG A 107 6.12 12.51 -0.98
C ARG A 107 5.89 12.52 0.54
N PHE A 108 6.38 11.51 1.24
CA PHE A 108 6.13 11.32 2.67
C PHE A 108 7.33 11.64 3.56
N GLY A 109 8.49 11.99 2.98
CA GLY A 109 9.70 12.35 3.71
C GLY A 109 10.32 11.17 4.45
N LEU A 110 10.35 10.00 3.80
CA LEU A 110 10.91 8.75 4.33
C LEU A 110 12.38 8.54 3.96
#